data_AF-A0A368FCD2-F1
#
_entry.id   AF-A0A368FCD2-F1
#
_cell.length_a   1.000
_cell.length_b   1.000
_cell.length_c   1.000
_cell.angle_alpha   90.00
_cell.angle_beta   90.00
_cell.angle_gamma   90.00
#
_symmetry.space_group_name_H-M   'P 1'
#
loop_
_entity.id
_entity.type
_entity.pdbx_description
1 polymer ?
#
loop_
_entity_poly.entity_id
_entity_poly.type
_entity_poly.pdbx_seq_one_letter_code
_entity_poly.pdbx_strand_id
1 'polypeptide(L)'
;MLSASYIAFELVAPTAKGNGVFVAVSFSLERRVAYSQSIECSSLGNESLSMKFSYNDEYGNNARIVGEKTIRDTYFTKESAVFQDGQIYCSAVVNVQGSPVSNEIFTYTAKPYFLILTTGEANETGLLPPVFTEVSTLATPLANNEASFDATMCGVDKNCILPEQCYGGCNGMGFSYKILPNSMMRVELFSVLTASNQYIAVGFSDDNKMGNDYVIECSALQNKHYNLKFSYNDDTPANVRIPGEETIRSSYFTQRVIVSADGELYCTALVNVSGWSQNKQVFTYNRTQKYYLLLASGFTNTDGLNQHKHTFVSSPRLLAGDDSAVRWDLAIADESKRYCWSSSAVQEN
;
A
#
# COMPACT_ATOMS: atom_id res chain seq x y z
N MET A 1 -10.23 -23.03 -14.64
CA MET A 1 -8.98 -23.27 -13.89
C MET A 1 -8.06 -22.10 -14.16
N LEU A 2 -7.85 -21.21 -13.20
CA LEU A 2 -6.92 -20.10 -13.35
C LEU A 2 -5.51 -20.65 -13.10
N SER A 3 -4.70 -20.85 -14.15
CA SER A 3 -3.26 -21.00 -13.95
C SER A 3 -2.70 -19.61 -13.71
N ALA A 4 -2.57 -19.20 -12.44
CA ALA A 4 -1.78 -18.02 -12.14
C ALA A 4 -0.32 -18.37 -12.47
N SER A 5 0.15 -17.96 -13.65
CA SER A 5 1.55 -18.10 -14.03
C SER A 5 2.46 -17.16 -13.24
N TYR A 6 1.88 -16.12 -12.64
CA TYR A 6 2.60 -15.07 -11.94
C TYR A 6 1.89 -14.66 -10.65
N ILE A 7 2.67 -14.27 -9.64
CA ILE A 7 2.19 -13.66 -8.39
C ILE A 7 3.00 -12.39 -8.13
N ALA A 8 2.30 -11.31 -7.77
CA ALA A 8 2.93 -10.08 -7.29
C ALA A 8 3.23 -10.22 -5.79
N PHE A 9 4.48 -10.02 -5.42
CA PHE A 9 4.95 -10.02 -4.03
C PHE A 9 5.32 -8.63 -3.60
N GLU A 10 5.01 -8.31 -2.34
CA GLU A 10 5.46 -7.12 -1.62
C GLU A 10 5.89 -7.59 -0.22
N LEU A 11 7.19 -7.56 0.05
CA LEU A 11 7.80 -7.97 1.30
C LEU A 11 8.38 -6.75 2.01
N VAL A 12 7.96 -6.55 3.25
CA VAL A 12 8.38 -5.39 4.06
C VAL A 12 8.90 -5.86 5.42
N ALA A 13 10.12 -5.46 5.76
CA ALA A 13 10.72 -5.70 7.08
C ALA A 13 10.81 -4.36 7.83
N PRO A 14 10.02 -4.12 8.89
CA PRO A 14 9.88 -2.79 9.50
C PRO A 14 11.07 -2.32 10.37
N THR A 15 12.05 -3.20 10.64
CA THR A 15 13.18 -2.91 11.55
C THR A 15 14.50 -3.49 11.01
N ALA A 16 14.97 -2.97 9.88
CA ALA A 16 16.24 -3.37 9.30
C ALA A 16 17.34 -2.35 9.67
N LYS A 17 18.48 -2.82 10.17
CA LYS A 17 19.62 -1.97 10.61
C LYS A 17 20.63 -1.65 9.48
N GLY A 18 20.28 -1.92 8.22
CA GLY A 18 21.13 -1.72 7.05
C GLY A 18 21.34 -3.00 6.26
N ASN A 19 22.48 -3.10 5.56
CA ASN A 19 22.89 -4.30 4.83
C ASN A 19 23.04 -5.49 5.80
N GLY A 20 22.72 -6.71 5.35
CA GLY A 20 22.77 -7.92 6.18
C GLY A 20 21.48 -8.20 6.96
N VAL A 21 20.32 -7.80 6.44
CA VAL A 21 19.00 -8.22 6.92
C VAL A 21 18.26 -8.89 5.77
N PHE A 22 17.41 -9.86 6.07
CA PHE A 22 16.49 -10.46 5.12
C PHE A 22 15.04 -10.43 5.60
N VAL A 23 14.14 -10.48 4.64
CA VAL A 23 12.74 -10.83 4.83
C VAL A 23 12.39 -11.93 3.83
N ALA A 24 11.67 -12.96 4.28
CA ALA A 24 11.22 -14.02 3.40
C ALA A 24 9.77 -14.38 3.69
N VAL A 25 9.06 -14.79 2.65
CA VAL A 25 7.78 -15.47 2.75
C VAL A 25 7.98 -16.92 2.34
N SER A 26 7.52 -17.84 3.19
CA SER A 26 7.57 -19.27 2.93
C SER A 26 6.17 -19.84 2.77
N PHE A 27 6.01 -20.76 1.82
CA PHE A 27 4.75 -21.40 1.48
C PHE A 27 4.78 -22.82 2.01
N SER A 28 4.08 -23.08 3.10
CA SER A 28 4.06 -24.40 3.74
C SER A 28 2.66 -25.02 3.67
N LEU A 29 2.60 -26.33 3.44
CA LEU A 29 1.36 -27.10 3.57
C LEU A 29 1.05 -27.45 5.03
N GLU A 30 1.99 -27.18 5.93
CA GLU A 30 1.89 -27.46 7.35
C GLU A 30 2.15 -26.18 8.16
N ARG A 31 1.75 -26.16 9.42
CA ARG A 31 1.95 -25.00 10.30
C ARG A 31 3.37 -24.94 10.87
N ARG A 32 4.38 -25.14 10.02
CA ARG A 32 5.81 -25.09 10.35
C ARG A 32 6.64 -24.66 9.14
N VAL A 33 7.79 -24.04 9.41
CA VAL A 33 8.70 -23.47 8.39
C VAL A 33 9.56 -24.53 7.70
N ALA A 34 9.92 -25.63 8.37
CA ALA A 34 10.75 -26.67 7.79
C ALA A 34 10.15 -27.25 6.50
N TYR A 35 11.00 -27.59 5.54
CA TYR A 35 10.62 -28.16 4.24
C TYR A 35 9.72 -27.28 3.37
N SER A 36 9.76 -25.96 3.56
CA SER A 36 8.94 -25.03 2.78
C SER A 36 9.76 -24.29 1.73
N GLN A 37 9.15 -24.06 0.57
CA GLN A 37 9.72 -23.22 -0.48
C GLN A 37 9.49 -21.75 -0.11
N SER A 38 10.45 -20.89 -0.42
CA SER A 38 10.37 -19.48 -0.02
C SER A 38 10.87 -18.53 -1.10
N ILE A 39 10.41 -17.29 -0.97
CA ILE A 39 10.89 -16.14 -1.73
C ILE A 39 11.43 -15.16 -0.70
N GLU A 40 12.70 -14.82 -0.84
CA GLU A 40 13.38 -13.89 0.06
C GLU A 40 13.70 -12.57 -0.64
N CYS A 41 13.86 -11.53 0.16
CA CYS A 41 14.62 -10.36 -0.19
C CYS A 41 15.78 -10.18 0.79
N SER A 42 16.99 -10.21 0.27
CA SER A 42 18.22 -10.25 1.07
C SER A 42 19.37 -9.52 0.38
N SER A 43 20.33 -9.06 1.18
CA SER A 43 21.68 -8.65 0.73
C SER A 43 22.71 -9.48 1.51
N LEU A 44 23.61 -10.20 0.81
CA LEU A 44 24.71 -10.94 1.44
C LEU A 44 26.02 -10.23 1.17
N GLY A 45 26.79 -9.90 2.22
CA GLY A 45 28.05 -9.20 2.08
C GLY A 45 27.90 -7.90 1.28
N ASN A 46 28.50 -7.86 0.08
CA ASN A 46 28.45 -6.72 -0.83
C ASN A 46 27.42 -6.86 -1.97
N GLU A 47 26.59 -7.90 -1.97
CA GLU A 47 25.51 -8.05 -2.95
C GLU A 47 24.45 -6.95 -2.75
N SER A 48 23.92 -6.43 -3.86
CA SER A 48 22.75 -5.55 -3.81
C SER A 48 21.55 -6.29 -3.21
N LEU A 49 20.74 -5.57 -2.43
CA LEU A 49 19.44 -6.06 -1.99
C LEU A 49 18.60 -6.44 -3.21
N SER A 50 18.13 -7.69 -3.26
CA SER A 50 17.31 -8.18 -4.36
C SER A 50 16.48 -9.38 -3.93
N MET A 51 15.38 -9.62 -4.64
CA MET A 51 14.53 -10.78 -4.48
C MET A 51 15.14 -12.02 -5.13
N LYS A 52 15.01 -13.16 -4.43
CA LYS A 52 15.62 -14.45 -4.80
C LYS A 52 14.71 -15.60 -4.38
N PHE A 53 14.82 -16.74 -5.05
CA PHE A 53 14.25 -17.97 -4.51
C PHE A 53 15.14 -18.54 -3.40
N SER A 54 14.49 -19.05 -2.37
CA SER A 54 15.13 -19.82 -1.31
C SER A 54 14.21 -20.94 -0.83
N TYR A 55 14.68 -21.73 0.13
CA TYR A 55 13.88 -22.76 0.77
C TYR A 55 14.31 -22.92 2.21
N ASN A 56 13.46 -23.55 3.02
CA ASN A 56 13.79 -23.87 4.40
C ASN A 56 14.10 -25.36 4.51
N ASP A 57 15.25 -25.70 5.11
CA ASP A 57 15.69 -27.06 5.33
C ASP A 57 14.84 -27.81 6.39
N GLU A 58 15.25 -29.02 6.75
CA GLU A 58 14.55 -29.84 7.76
C GLU A 58 14.55 -29.23 9.16
N TYR A 59 15.50 -28.33 9.44
CA TYR A 59 15.63 -27.62 10.70
C TYR A 59 14.95 -26.25 10.66
N GLY A 60 14.41 -25.84 9.51
CA GLY A 60 13.79 -24.54 9.32
C GLY A 60 14.78 -23.39 9.05
N ASN A 61 16.04 -23.70 8.74
CA ASN A 61 16.99 -22.69 8.30
C ASN A 61 16.72 -22.35 6.85
N ASN A 62 16.70 -21.05 6.53
CA ASN A 62 16.54 -20.60 5.17
C ASN A 62 17.87 -20.72 4.40
N ALA A 63 17.84 -21.35 3.24
CA ALA A 63 18.99 -21.62 2.39
C ALA A 63 18.71 -21.20 0.95
N ARG A 64 19.76 -20.70 0.27
CA ARG A 64 19.70 -20.35 -1.15
C ARG A 64 19.76 -21.60 -2.02
N ILE A 65 19.02 -21.54 -3.13
CA ILE A 65 18.99 -22.61 -4.13
C ILE A 65 20.24 -22.51 -5.02
N VAL A 66 20.97 -23.62 -5.15
CA VAL A 66 22.15 -23.70 -6.04
C VAL A 66 21.71 -23.52 -7.50
N GLY A 67 22.35 -22.59 -8.23
CA GLY A 67 22.04 -22.30 -9.62
C GLY A 67 20.88 -21.32 -9.85
N GLU A 68 20.18 -20.88 -8.78
CA GLU A 68 19.07 -19.91 -8.86
C GLU A 68 19.44 -18.62 -9.60
N LYS A 69 20.65 -18.11 -9.38
CA LYS A 69 21.18 -16.90 -10.03
C LYS A 69 21.08 -16.95 -11.57
N THR A 70 21.12 -18.14 -12.16
CA THR A 70 21.07 -18.32 -13.63
C THR A 70 19.68 -18.15 -14.23
N ILE A 71 18.62 -18.28 -13.42
CA ILE A 71 17.24 -18.21 -13.88
C ILE A 71 16.47 -17.03 -13.29
N ARG A 72 16.99 -16.40 -12.22
CA ARG A 72 16.34 -15.32 -11.48
C ARG A 72 15.73 -14.26 -12.38
N ASP A 73 16.50 -13.71 -13.32
CA ASP A 73 16.04 -12.61 -14.19
C ASP A 73 14.91 -13.04 -15.16
N THR A 74 14.69 -14.35 -15.35
CA THR A 74 13.56 -14.89 -16.12
C THR A 74 12.30 -15.02 -15.27
N TYR A 75 12.46 -15.19 -13.95
CA TYR A 75 11.36 -15.46 -13.03
C TYR A 75 10.88 -14.21 -12.32
N PHE A 76 11.78 -13.27 -12.00
CA PHE A 76 11.45 -12.02 -11.32
C PHE A 76 11.38 -10.88 -12.34
N THR A 77 10.19 -10.29 -12.48
CA THR A 77 9.95 -9.12 -13.35
C THR A 77 9.39 -7.97 -12.53
N LYS A 78 9.51 -6.74 -13.04
CA LYS A 78 9.11 -5.51 -12.32
C LYS A 78 9.70 -5.45 -10.90
N GLU A 79 10.91 -5.97 -10.73
CA GLU A 79 11.55 -6.04 -9.42
C GLU A 79 11.92 -4.65 -8.91
N SER A 80 11.66 -4.45 -7.63
CA SER A 80 12.06 -3.31 -6.84
C SER A 80 12.60 -3.85 -5.53
N ALA A 81 13.76 -3.39 -5.11
CA ALA A 81 14.36 -3.76 -3.83
C ALA A 81 15.11 -2.56 -3.28
N VAL A 82 14.66 -2.02 -2.16
CA VAL A 82 15.27 -0.85 -1.52
C VAL A 82 15.37 -1.06 -0.02
N PHE A 83 16.43 -0.48 0.54
CA PHE A 83 16.45 -0.12 1.95
C PHE A 83 16.02 1.35 2.07
N GLN A 84 14.84 1.59 2.64
CA GLN A 84 14.31 2.93 2.78
C GLN A 84 13.67 3.09 4.16
N ASP A 85 13.97 4.20 4.84
CA ASP A 85 13.34 4.58 6.09
C ASP A 85 13.49 3.52 7.21
N GLY A 86 14.63 2.83 7.28
CA GLY A 86 14.86 1.73 8.23
C GLY A 86 14.11 0.44 7.91
N GLN A 87 13.51 0.36 6.72
CA GLN A 87 12.74 -0.81 6.26
C GLN A 87 13.39 -1.39 5.01
N ILE A 88 13.39 -2.72 4.92
CA ILE A 88 13.55 -3.40 3.64
C ILE A 88 12.20 -3.40 2.97
N TYR A 89 12.16 -2.95 1.72
CA TYR A 89 10.99 -3.04 0.86
C TYR A 89 11.40 -3.72 -0.43
N CYS A 90 10.75 -4.84 -0.72
CA CYS A 90 10.98 -5.56 -1.97
C CYS A 90 9.67 -5.96 -2.62
N SER A 91 9.57 -5.73 -3.92
CA SER A 91 8.43 -6.15 -4.71
C SER A 91 8.88 -6.75 -6.04
N ALA A 92 8.12 -7.71 -6.53
CA ALA A 92 8.34 -8.31 -7.85
C ALA A 92 7.08 -9.04 -8.32
N VAL A 93 6.92 -9.15 -9.63
CA VAL A 93 6.02 -10.10 -10.27
C VAL A 93 6.82 -11.36 -10.58
N VAL A 94 6.50 -12.44 -9.90
CA VAL A 94 7.28 -13.68 -9.89
C VAL A 94 6.55 -14.77 -10.67
N ASN A 95 7.23 -15.41 -11.62
CA ASN A 95 6.74 -16.62 -12.27
C ASN A 95 6.70 -17.76 -11.25
N VAL A 96 5.54 -18.38 -11.07
CA VAL A 96 5.33 -19.44 -10.06
C VAL A 96 4.95 -20.78 -10.70
N GLN A 97 5.32 -20.99 -11.97
CA GLN A 97 5.09 -22.26 -12.67
C GLN A 97 6.07 -23.36 -12.26
N GLY A 98 6.99 -23.08 -11.32
CA GLY A 98 8.08 -23.97 -10.97
C GLY A 98 9.26 -23.86 -11.94
N SER A 99 10.30 -24.66 -11.74
CA SER A 99 11.53 -24.60 -12.53
C SER A 99 12.12 -25.98 -12.78
N PRO A 100 12.72 -26.21 -13.96
CA PRO A 100 13.50 -27.42 -14.21
C PRO A 100 14.86 -27.42 -13.48
N VAL A 101 15.30 -26.28 -12.94
CA VAL A 101 16.59 -26.16 -12.24
C VAL A 101 16.55 -26.82 -10.86
N SER A 102 15.44 -26.72 -10.16
CA SER A 102 15.31 -27.15 -8.76
C SER A 102 13.84 -27.31 -8.39
N ASN A 103 13.52 -28.36 -7.63
CA ASN A 103 12.19 -28.59 -7.08
C ASN A 103 11.95 -27.80 -5.78
N GLU A 104 12.99 -27.16 -5.24
CA GLU A 104 12.89 -26.21 -4.13
C GLU A 104 12.32 -24.85 -4.56
N ILE A 105 12.23 -24.58 -5.86
CA ILE A 105 11.59 -23.35 -6.38
C ILE A 105 10.08 -23.43 -6.22
N PHE A 106 9.52 -22.38 -5.61
CA PHE A 106 8.09 -22.31 -5.34
C PHE A 106 7.27 -22.52 -6.62
N THR A 107 6.38 -23.50 -6.55
CA THR A 107 5.40 -23.79 -7.61
C THR A 107 4.01 -23.58 -7.05
N TYR A 108 3.28 -22.65 -7.65
CA TYR A 108 1.90 -22.41 -7.28
C TYR A 108 1.02 -23.62 -7.58
N THR A 109 0.18 -23.96 -6.61
CA THR A 109 -0.89 -24.92 -6.75
C THR A 109 -2.16 -24.34 -6.12
N ALA A 110 -3.32 -24.85 -6.50
CA ALA A 110 -4.59 -24.41 -5.92
C ALA A 110 -4.81 -24.86 -4.46
N LYS A 111 -3.83 -25.54 -3.85
CA LYS A 111 -3.90 -25.94 -2.43
C LYS A 111 -3.74 -24.69 -1.55
N PRO A 112 -4.40 -24.66 -0.37
CA PRO A 112 -4.17 -23.59 0.59
C PRO A 112 -2.79 -23.75 1.24
N TYR A 113 -2.13 -22.63 1.50
CA TYR A 113 -0.79 -22.58 2.13
C TYR A 113 -0.86 -21.84 3.46
N PHE A 114 -0.12 -22.30 4.45
CA PHE A 114 0.32 -21.43 5.54
C PHE A 114 1.40 -20.50 5.01
N LEU A 115 1.16 -19.19 5.13
CA LEU A 115 2.15 -18.18 4.83
C LEU A 115 2.98 -17.94 6.07
N ILE A 116 4.29 -18.12 5.95
CA ILE A 116 5.23 -17.97 7.06
C ILE A 116 6.18 -16.85 6.71
N LEU A 117 6.06 -15.73 7.41
CA LEU A 117 6.94 -14.58 7.27
C LEU A 117 8.10 -14.72 8.24
N THR A 118 9.31 -14.64 7.72
CA THR A 118 10.54 -14.67 8.52
C THR A 118 11.37 -13.43 8.26
N THR A 119 11.99 -12.91 9.32
CA THR A 119 13.01 -11.85 9.19
C THR A 119 14.19 -12.19 10.07
N GLY A 120 15.40 -11.87 9.60
CA GLY A 120 16.61 -12.11 10.36
C GLY A 120 17.81 -11.43 9.74
N GLU A 121 18.98 -11.77 10.25
CA GLU A 121 20.24 -11.25 9.75
C GLU A 121 20.80 -12.14 8.63
N ALA A 122 21.67 -11.56 7.82
CA ALA A 122 22.34 -12.18 6.71
C ALA A 122 23.82 -11.81 6.75
N ASN A 123 24.69 -12.74 6.41
CA ASN A 123 26.14 -12.53 6.36
C ASN A 123 26.71 -12.95 4.99
N GLU A 124 28.03 -12.91 4.84
CA GLU A 124 28.69 -13.30 3.58
C GLU A 124 28.44 -14.76 3.17
N THR A 125 28.11 -15.62 4.13
CA THR A 125 27.91 -17.06 3.93
C THR A 125 26.45 -17.45 3.67
N GLY A 126 25.48 -16.58 3.98
CA GLY A 126 24.07 -16.89 3.80
C GLY A 126 23.14 -16.16 4.77
N LEU A 127 21.91 -16.65 4.84
CA LEU A 127 20.94 -16.20 5.83
C LEU A 127 21.21 -16.88 7.18
N LEU A 128 21.17 -16.10 8.25
CA LEU A 128 21.21 -16.62 9.61
C LEU A 128 19.82 -17.11 10.03
N PRO A 129 19.72 -17.91 11.10
CA PRO A 129 18.42 -18.30 11.65
C PRO A 129 17.52 -17.08 11.89
N PRO A 130 16.22 -17.15 11.55
CA PRO A 130 15.33 -16.01 11.64
C PRO A 130 15.15 -15.55 13.08
N VAL A 131 15.23 -14.25 13.31
CA VAL A 131 15.00 -13.62 14.62
C VAL A 131 13.51 -13.52 14.91
N PHE A 132 12.69 -13.40 13.86
CA PHE A 132 11.24 -13.32 13.95
C PHE A 132 10.60 -14.26 12.94
N THR A 133 9.54 -14.93 13.36
CA THR A 133 8.74 -15.85 12.54
C THR A 133 7.28 -15.66 12.89
N GLU A 134 6.47 -15.30 11.89
CA GLU A 134 5.02 -15.22 12.01
C GLU A 134 4.36 -16.19 11.05
N VAL A 135 3.37 -16.90 11.54
CA VAL A 135 2.65 -17.92 10.77
C VAL A 135 1.21 -17.49 10.64
N SER A 136 0.67 -17.49 9.42
CA SER A 136 -0.74 -17.23 9.19
C SER A 136 -1.62 -18.15 10.04
N THR A 137 -2.73 -17.61 10.56
CA THR A 137 -3.63 -18.36 11.45
C THR A 137 -4.35 -19.48 10.73
N LEU A 138 -4.53 -19.35 9.41
CA LEU A 138 -5.17 -20.33 8.53
C LEU A 138 -4.36 -20.49 7.25
N ALA A 139 -4.47 -21.69 6.67
CA ALA A 139 -3.99 -21.92 5.32
C ALA A 139 -4.91 -21.17 4.34
N THR A 140 -4.35 -20.25 3.56
CA THR A 140 -5.11 -19.41 2.64
C THR A 140 -4.93 -19.94 1.22
N PRO A 141 -6.01 -20.15 0.46
CA PRO A 141 -5.90 -20.21 -0.99
C PRO A 141 -5.33 -18.88 -1.48
N LEU A 142 -4.25 -18.92 -2.26
CA LEU A 142 -3.81 -17.72 -2.96
C LEU A 142 -4.85 -17.41 -4.04
N ALA A 143 -5.62 -16.36 -3.82
CA ALA A 143 -6.64 -15.86 -4.73
C ALA A 143 -6.10 -14.63 -5.47
N ASN A 144 -6.63 -14.39 -6.67
CA ASN A 144 -6.37 -13.16 -7.40
C ASN A 144 -7.06 -12.01 -6.63
N ASN A 145 -6.30 -11.34 -5.77
CA ASN A 145 -6.71 -10.09 -5.14
C ASN A 145 -5.96 -8.96 -5.84
N GLU A 146 -6.52 -8.49 -6.96
CA GLU A 146 -6.14 -7.18 -7.48
C GLU A 146 -6.76 -6.13 -6.57
N ALA A 147 -5.95 -5.59 -5.65
CA ALA A 147 -6.37 -4.49 -4.82
C ALA A 147 -6.68 -3.29 -5.73
N SER A 148 -7.96 -2.97 -5.84
CA SER A 148 -8.50 -1.93 -6.70
C SER A 148 -9.55 -1.13 -5.97
N PHE A 149 -9.81 0.08 -6.44
CA PHE A 149 -10.83 0.94 -5.87
C PHE A 149 -12.23 0.46 -6.27
N ASP A 150 -13.00 -0.02 -5.29
CA ASP A 150 -14.42 -0.33 -5.49
C ASP A 150 -15.30 0.91 -5.23
N ALA A 151 -15.74 1.54 -6.32
CA ALA A 151 -16.63 2.71 -6.27
C ALA A 151 -18.06 2.36 -5.79
N THR A 152 -18.49 1.10 -5.88
CA THR A 152 -19.85 0.70 -5.47
C THR A 152 -20.05 0.76 -3.96
N MET A 153 -18.97 0.75 -3.20
CA MET A 153 -18.98 0.87 -1.73
C MET A 153 -19.07 2.32 -1.24
N CYS A 154 -18.98 3.29 -2.14
CA CYS A 154 -19.12 4.72 -1.81
C CYS A 154 -20.54 5.04 -1.34
N GLY A 155 -20.65 5.69 -0.18
CA GLY A 155 -21.94 5.99 0.47
C GLY A 155 -22.60 4.78 1.17
N VAL A 156 -22.03 3.58 1.03
CA VAL A 156 -22.49 2.36 1.71
C VAL A 156 -21.59 2.05 2.91
N ASP A 157 -20.30 1.86 2.67
CA ASP A 157 -19.32 1.52 3.72
C ASP A 157 -18.28 2.63 3.93
N LYS A 158 -17.98 3.39 2.88
CA LYS A 158 -16.94 4.41 2.86
C LYS A 158 -17.44 5.72 2.25
N ASN A 159 -16.86 6.83 2.69
CA ASN A 159 -17.04 8.12 2.04
C ASN A 159 -16.05 8.24 0.88
N CYS A 160 -16.48 8.85 -0.21
CA CYS A 160 -15.65 9.02 -1.39
C CYS A 160 -15.68 10.47 -1.88
N ILE A 161 -14.53 10.91 -2.37
CA ILE A 161 -14.31 12.15 -3.10
C ILE A 161 -13.77 11.73 -4.46
N LEU A 162 -14.65 11.79 -5.47
CA LEU A 162 -14.39 11.44 -6.86
C LEU A 162 -14.59 12.68 -7.72
N PRO A 163 -13.58 13.55 -7.85
CA PRO A 163 -13.70 14.78 -8.61
C PRO A 163 -13.95 14.52 -10.10
N GLU A 164 -14.97 15.16 -10.66
CA GLU A 164 -15.19 15.23 -12.11
C GLU A 164 -14.62 16.52 -12.72
N GLN A 165 -14.49 17.58 -11.90
CA GLN A 165 -13.96 18.87 -12.29
C GLN A 165 -12.80 19.27 -11.39
N CYS A 166 -11.62 19.41 -12.00
CA CYS A 166 -10.38 19.72 -11.30
C CYS A 166 -9.59 20.76 -12.07
N TYR A 167 -8.82 21.56 -11.33
CA TYR A 167 -7.81 22.40 -11.95
C TYR A 167 -6.73 21.50 -12.56
N GLY A 168 -6.37 21.75 -13.83
CA GLY A 168 -5.42 20.92 -14.57
C GLY A 168 -5.96 19.55 -15.02
N GLY A 169 -7.27 19.27 -14.87
CA GLY A 169 -7.86 17.94 -15.09
C GLY A 169 -7.66 17.03 -13.87
N CYS A 170 -8.52 16.03 -13.68
CA CYS A 170 -8.48 15.22 -12.45
C CYS A 170 -7.45 14.09 -12.48
N ASN A 171 -6.90 13.72 -13.63
CA ASN A 171 -5.95 12.61 -13.78
C ASN A 171 -6.42 11.29 -13.12
N GLY A 172 -7.74 11.04 -13.15
CA GLY A 172 -8.37 9.91 -12.48
C GLY A 172 -8.16 9.88 -10.96
N MET A 173 -7.80 11.02 -10.34
CA MET A 173 -7.50 11.06 -8.92
C MET A 173 -8.75 10.94 -8.06
N GLY A 174 -8.65 10.22 -6.95
CA GLY A 174 -9.72 10.09 -5.98
C GLY A 174 -9.22 9.75 -4.60
N PHE A 175 -10.10 9.96 -3.63
CA PHE A 175 -9.86 9.67 -2.22
C PHE A 175 -11.12 9.05 -1.62
N SER A 176 -10.97 7.95 -0.90
CA SER A 176 -12.02 7.44 -0.03
C SER A 176 -11.50 7.21 1.37
N TYR A 177 -12.42 7.30 2.32
CA TYR A 177 -12.10 7.11 3.72
C TYR A 177 -13.26 6.58 4.54
N LYS A 178 -12.93 5.93 5.64
CA LYS A 178 -13.87 5.49 6.67
C LYS A 178 -13.24 5.66 8.04
N ILE A 179 -13.89 6.44 8.91
CA ILE A 179 -13.52 6.48 10.34
C ILE A 179 -13.94 5.17 11.00
N LEU A 180 -13.02 4.56 11.71
CA LEU A 180 -13.19 3.35 12.49
C LEU A 180 -13.04 3.67 13.99
N PRO A 181 -13.44 2.76 14.89
CA PRO A 181 -13.16 2.89 16.32
C PRO A 181 -11.67 3.11 16.62
N ASN A 182 -11.37 3.62 17.83
CA ASN A 182 -10.01 3.84 18.33
C ASN A 182 -9.16 4.81 17.48
N SER A 183 -9.79 5.83 16.89
CA SER A 183 -9.11 6.82 16.06
C SER A 183 -8.34 6.22 14.88
N MET A 184 -8.87 5.14 14.31
CA MET A 184 -8.35 4.56 13.07
C MET A 184 -9.15 5.10 11.89
N MET A 185 -8.49 5.34 10.76
CA MET A 185 -9.11 5.73 9.50
C MET A 185 -8.64 4.77 8.42
N ARG A 186 -9.56 4.08 7.75
CA ARG A 186 -9.22 3.43 6.48
C ARG A 186 -9.16 4.50 5.40
N VAL A 187 -8.07 4.56 4.65
CA VAL A 187 -7.90 5.49 3.53
C VAL A 187 -7.62 4.71 2.25
N GLU A 188 -8.09 5.23 1.12
CA GLU A 188 -7.65 4.81 -0.21
C GLU A 188 -7.38 6.07 -1.04
N LEU A 189 -6.20 6.14 -1.65
CA LEU A 189 -5.78 7.19 -2.58
C LEU A 189 -5.47 6.52 -3.91
N PHE A 190 -5.97 7.08 -5.01
CA PHE A 190 -5.68 6.54 -6.33
C PHE A 190 -5.62 7.61 -7.41
N SER A 191 -4.80 7.37 -8.43
CA SER A 191 -4.64 8.26 -9.59
C SER A 191 -4.01 7.51 -10.76
N VAL A 192 -4.08 8.09 -11.96
CA VAL A 192 -3.34 7.59 -13.11
C VAL A 192 -1.84 7.93 -12.98
N LEU A 193 -1.00 6.92 -13.17
CA LEU A 193 0.45 7.03 -13.27
C LEU A 193 0.89 7.30 -14.70
N THR A 194 1.74 8.32 -14.83
CA THR A 194 2.45 8.72 -16.05
C THR A 194 3.96 8.66 -15.89
N ALA A 195 4.47 8.49 -14.65
CA ALA A 195 5.88 8.31 -14.32
C ALA A 195 6.05 7.61 -12.96
N SER A 196 7.26 7.14 -12.65
CA SER A 196 7.60 6.50 -11.38
C SER A 196 7.81 7.46 -10.21
N ASN A 197 8.00 8.76 -10.48
CA ASN A 197 8.21 9.81 -9.47
C ASN A 197 6.96 10.71 -9.35
N GLN A 198 5.85 10.14 -8.90
CA GLN A 198 4.60 10.87 -8.71
C GLN A 198 4.08 10.77 -7.29
N TYR A 199 3.06 11.56 -7.01
CA TYR A 199 2.30 11.48 -5.78
C TYR A 199 0.82 11.73 -6.02
N ILE A 200 0.02 11.19 -5.11
CA ILE A 200 -1.32 11.66 -4.79
C ILE A 200 -1.38 11.95 -3.29
N ALA A 201 -2.04 13.05 -2.92
CA ALA A 201 -2.16 13.48 -1.54
C ALA A 201 -3.56 14.03 -1.25
N VAL A 202 -3.95 13.93 0.02
CA VAL A 202 -5.11 14.60 0.58
C VAL A 202 -4.66 15.48 1.76
N GLY A 203 -5.00 16.76 1.66
CA GLY A 203 -4.91 17.73 2.76
C GLY A 203 -6.21 17.79 3.55
N PHE A 204 -6.12 17.81 4.87
CA PHE A 204 -7.21 18.06 5.80
C PHE A 204 -7.09 19.49 6.31
N SER A 205 -7.94 20.38 5.81
CA SER A 205 -7.85 21.82 6.04
C SER A 205 -9.05 22.38 6.79
N ASP A 206 -8.83 23.49 7.48
CA ASP A 206 -9.88 24.28 8.13
C ASP A 206 -10.55 25.29 7.19
N ASP A 207 -9.94 25.55 6.03
CA ASP A 207 -10.48 26.41 5.00
C ASP A 207 -10.33 25.80 3.59
N ASN A 208 -10.77 26.53 2.57
CA ASN A 208 -10.76 26.05 1.19
C ASN A 208 -9.44 26.36 0.45
N LYS A 209 -8.35 26.64 1.18
CA LYS A 209 -7.05 27.03 0.63
C LYS A 209 -5.97 26.08 1.12
N MET A 210 -4.93 25.95 0.30
CA MET A 210 -3.72 25.24 0.71
C MET A 210 -2.89 26.15 1.62
N GLY A 211 -2.50 25.62 2.77
CA GLY A 211 -1.58 26.25 3.71
C GLY A 211 -1.98 25.95 5.16
N ASN A 212 -1.02 25.52 5.98
CA ASN A 212 -1.26 25.01 7.34
C ASN A 212 -2.13 23.74 7.40
N ASP A 213 -2.07 22.89 6.38
CA ASP A 213 -2.88 21.67 6.29
C ASP A 213 -2.11 20.44 6.75
N TYR A 214 -2.82 19.48 7.32
CA TYR A 214 -2.28 18.14 7.55
C TYR A 214 -2.42 17.30 6.28
N VAL A 215 -1.38 16.56 5.89
CA VAL A 215 -1.37 15.83 4.62
C VAL A 215 -1.12 14.35 4.86
N ILE A 216 -1.94 13.50 4.23
CA ILE A 216 -1.62 12.10 3.97
C ILE A 216 -1.33 11.98 2.49
N GLU A 217 -0.18 11.42 2.16
CA GLU A 217 0.25 11.24 0.77
C GLU A 217 0.65 9.79 0.49
N CYS A 218 0.41 9.36 -0.75
CA CYS A 218 1.11 8.25 -1.35
C CYS A 218 2.08 8.79 -2.40
N SER A 219 3.37 8.70 -2.14
CA SER A 219 4.40 9.31 -2.97
C SER A 219 5.62 8.43 -3.13
N ALA A 220 6.26 8.52 -4.29
CA ALA A 220 7.59 7.99 -4.55
C ALA A 220 8.50 9.16 -4.90
N LEU A 221 9.53 9.45 -4.09
CA LEU A 221 10.58 10.41 -4.47
C LEU A 221 11.45 9.82 -5.58
N GLN A 222 12.28 10.63 -6.22
CA GLN A 222 13.16 10.16 -7.28
C GLN A 222 14.00 8.94 -6.83
N ASN A 223 13.91 7.84 -7.59
CA ASN A 223 14.55 6.54 -7.30
C ASN A 223 14.14 5.90 -5.97
N LYS A 224 12.97 6.26 -5.42
CA LYS A 224 12.37 5.65 -4.23
C LYS A 224 11.07 4.94 -4.59
N HIS A 225 10.57 4.10 -3.70
CA HIS A 225 9.29 3.43 -3.89
C HIS A 225 8.14 4.23 -3.30
N TYR A 226 6.95 3.96 -3.82
CA TYR A 226 5.71 4.52 -3.28
C TYR A 226 5.55 4.07 -1.84
N ASN A 227 5.21 5.03 -0.98
CA ASN A 227 4.89 4.75 0.40
C ASN A 227 3.84 5.76 0.89
N LEU A 228 3.02 5.34 1.84
CA LEU A 228 2.09 6.21 2.54
C LEU A 228 2.82 6.92 3.68
N LYS A 229 2.70 8.25 3.74
CA LYS A 229 3.43 9.09 4.70
C LYS A 229 2.55 10.22 5.20
N PHE A 230 2.86 10.72 6.39
CA PHE A 230 2.39 12.06 6.78
C PHE A 230 3.33 13.15 6.25
N SER A 231 2.74 14.25 5.82
CA SER A 231 3.40 15.52 5.56
C SER A 231 2.47 16.65 6.01
N TYR A 232 2.88 17.91 5.85
CA TYR A 232 2.00 19.05 6.11
C TYR A 232 2.31 20.17 5.13
N ASN A 233 1.35 21.09 4.94
CA ASN A 233 1.61 22.31 4.20
C ASN A 233 1.90 23.43 5.20
N ASP A 234 2.93 24.23 4.96
CA ASP A 234 3.21 25.43 5.76
C ASP A 234 2.38 26.63 5.29
N ASP A 235 2.66 27.82 5.82
CA ASP A 235 1.98 29.07 5.44
C ASP A 235 2.44 29.64 4.08
N THR A 236 3.43 29.02 3.43
CA THR A 236 3.92 29.33 2.08
C THR A 236 3.32 28.43 0.99
N PRO A 237 2.13 27.88 1.25
CA PRO A 237 1.56 26.68 0.62
C PRO A 237 2.53 25.61 0.10
N ALA A 238 3.67 25.40 0.77
CA ALA A 238 4.63 24.38 0.37
C ALA A 238 4.40 23.10 1.18
N ASN A 239 4.53 21.94 0.53
CA ASN A 239 4.52 20.67 1.25
C ASN A 239 5.87 20.47 1.96
N VAL A 240 5.82 20.17 3.25
CA VAL A 240 6.98 20.01 4.12
C VAL A 240 6.95 18.63 4.77
N ARG A 241 8.14 18.01 4.83
CA ARG A 241 8.36 16.74 5.53
C ARG A 241 8.33 16.95 7.03
N ILE A 242 7.64 16.06 7.73
CA ILE A 242 7.61 16.04 9.20
C ILE A 242 8.88 15.35 9.69
N PRO A 243 9.79 16.04 10.41
CA PRO A 243 11.01 15.42 10.91
C PRO A 243 10.70 14.25 11.85
N GLY A 244 11.34 13.09 11.62
CA GLY A 244 11.18 11.89 12.45
C GLY A 244 9.93 11.05 12.15
N GLU A 245 9.09 11.44 11.20
CA GLU A 245 7.87 10.70 10.81
C GLU A 245 8.17 9.26 10.40
N GLU A 246 9.35 9.00 9.81
CA GLU A 246 9.80 7.67 9.45
C GLU A 246 9.84 6.67 10.60
N THR A 247 10.06 7.17 11.82
CA THR A 247 10.15 6.32 13.02
C THR A 247 8.79 5.83 13.50
N ILE A 248 7.70 6.52 13.12
CA ILE A 248 6.33 6.16 13.50
C ILE A 248 5.53 5.53 12.35
N ARG A 249 6.00 5.65 11.11
CA ARG A 249 5.22 5.28 9.92
C ARG A 249 4.68 3.86 9.94
N SER A 250 5.47 2.87 10.37
CA SER A 250 5.05 1.47 10.41
C SER A 250 3.97 1.17 11.47
N SER A 251 3.90 1.96 12.53
CA SER A 251 2.87 1.81 13.57
C SER A 251 1.62 2.65 13.29
N TYR A 252 1.74 3.75 12.53
CA TYR A 252 0.62 4.59 12.15
C TYR A 252 -0.06 4.14 10.86
N PHE A 253 0.68 3.59 9.89
CA PHE A 253 0.12 3.03 8.65
C PHE A 253 0.23 1.51 8.66
N THR A 254 -0.88 0.85 8.99
CA THR A 254 -0.99 -0.62 9.06
C THR A 254 -1.88 -1.14 7.93
N GLN A 255 -1.80 -2.45 7.62
CA GLN A 255 -2.54 -3.06 6.50
C GLN A 255 -2.36 -2.28 5.18
N ARG A 256 -1.13 -1.82 4.93
CA ARG A 256 -0.78 -1.06 3.73
C ARG A 256 -0.83 -1.97 2.52
N VAL A 257 -1.45 -1.49 1.44
CA VAL A 257 -1.37 -2.08 0.11
C VAL A 257 -1.09 -0.96 -0.86
N ILE A 258 -0.04 -1.10 -1.66
CA ILE A 258 0.35 -0.13 -2.68
C ILE A 258 0.49 -0.85 -4.00
N VAL A 259 -0.37 -0.49 -4.96
CA VAL A 259 -0.34 -1.00 -6.32
C VAL A 259 0.09 0.13 -7.24
N SER A 260 1.20 -0.07 -7.95
CA SER A 260 1.68 0.84 -9.00
C SER A 260 1.93 0.04 -10.28
N ALA A 261 0.83 -0.34 -10.94
CA ALA A 261 0.85 -1.21 -12.12
C ALA A 261 -0.11 -0.67 -13.18
N ASP A 262 0.19 -0.98 -14.44
CA ASP A 262 -0.70 -0.73 -15.59
C ASP A 262 -1.18 0.71 -15.73
N GLY A 263 -0.34 1.66 -15.30
CA GLY A 263 -0.65 3.10 -15.37
C GLY A 263 -1.56 3.58 -14.25
N GLU A 264 -1.74 2.82 -13.18
CA GLU A 264 -2.53 3.21 -12.00
C GLU A 264 -1.69 3.17 -10.73
N LEU A 265 -1.91 4.16 -9.87
CA LEU A 265 -1.46 4.17 -8.48
C LEU A 265 -2.69 3.97 -7.61
N TYR A 266 -2.66 2.97 -6.75
CA TYR A 266 -3.67 2.74 -5.72
C TYR A 266 -2.95 2.46 -4.40
N CYS A 267 -3.26 3.23 -3.37
CA CYS A 267 -2.66 3.10 -2.05
C CYS A 267 -3.76 3.06 -1.00
N THR A 268 -3.77 2.02 -0.17
CA THR A 268 -4.70 1.91 0.96
C THR A 268 -3.98 1.53 2.24
N ALA A 269 -4.50 2.00 3.38
CA ALA A 269 -4.02 1.63 4.70
C ALA A 269 -5.11 1.85 5.77
N LEU A 270 -4.91 1.21 6.92
CA LEU A 270 -5.46 1.67 8.19
C LEU A 270 -4.47 2.66 8.83
N VAL A 271 -4.91 3.91 8.96
CA VAL A 271 -4.14 5.04 9.48
C VAL A 271 -4.56 5.36 10.90
N ASN A 272 -3.60 5.43 11.83
CA ASN A 272 -3.86 5.99 13.15
C ASN A 272 -3.93 7.52 13.05
N VAL A 273 -5.11 8.07 13.32
CA VAL A 273 -5.40 9.52 13.28
C VAL A 273 -5.62 10.07 14.69
N SER A 274 -5.04 9.45 15.73
CA SER A 274 -5.03 9.97 17.10
C SER A 274 -4.08 11.17 17.29
N GLY A 275 -3.32 11.55 16.27
CA GLY A 275 -2.22 12.51 16.38
C GLY A 275 -0.94 11.91 16.95
N TRP A 276 0.16 12.67 16.83
CA TRP A 276 1.46 12.32 17.40
C TRP A 276 1.86 13.35 18.47
N SER A 277 2.06 12.88 19.71
CA SER A 277 2.34 13.78 20.85
C SER A 277 3.61 14.61 20.70
N GLN A 278 4.60 14.13 19.93
CA GLN A 278 5.86 14.85 19.70
C GLN A 278 5.78 15.84 18.53
N ASN A 279 4.75 15.76 17.68
CA ASN A 279 4.61 16.66 16.55
C ASN A 279 3.14 16.92 16.18
N LYS A 280 2.72 18.18 16.29
CA LYS A 280 1.36 18.64 15.99
C LYS A 280 1.01 18.66 14.50
N GLN A 281 1.99 18.49 13.60
CA GLN A 281 1.81 18.46 12.15
C GLN A 281 1.27 17.11 11.65
N VAL A 282 1.20 16.08 12.50
CA VAL A 282 0.51 14.83 12.18
C VAL A 282 -0.99 15.04 12.39
N PHE A 283 -1.78 14.68 11.38
CA PHE A 283 -3.23 14.81 11.41
C PHE A 283 -3.84 14.16 12.66
N THR A 284 -4.63 14.93 13.38
CA THR A 284 -5.42 14.46 14.53
C THR A 284 -6.89 14.62 14.20
N TYR A 285 -7.60 13.51 14.12
CA TYR A 285 -9.02 13.52 13.84
C TYR A 285 -9.82 14.12 15.02
N ASN A 286 -10.63 15.12 14.71
CA ASN A 286 -11.59 15.72 15.63
C ASN A 286 -13.02 15.48 15.13
N ARG A 287 -13.84 14.81 15.95
CA ARG A 287 -15.21 14.41 15.60
C ARG A 287 -16.16 15.58 15.35
N THR A 288 -15.89 16.75 15.93
CA THR A 288 -16.79 17.92 15.81
C THR A 288 -16.32 18.93 14.75
N GLN A 289 -15.14 18.71 14.18
CA GLN A 289 -14.53 19.62 13.22
C GLN A 289 -14.91 19.24 11.80
N LYS A 290 -15.36 20.23 11.04
CA LYS A 290 -15.53 20.08 9.59
C LYS A 290 -14.19 20.38 8.92
N TYR A 291 -13.83 19.55 7.96
CA TYR A 291 -12.62 19.71 7.17
C TYR A 291 -12.98 19.95 5.71
N TYR A 292 -12.22 20.79 5.04
CA TYR A 292 -12.08 20.75 3.59
C TYR A 292 -11.06 19.67 3.25
N LEU A 293 -11.40 18.85 2.26
CA LEU A 293 -10.50 17.85 1.71
C LEU A 293 -9.87 18.40 0.44
N LEU A 294 -8.56 18.61 0.48
CA LEU A 294 -7.76 19.17 -0.61
C LEU A 294 -7.03 18.02 -1.31
N LEU A 295 -7.54 17.57 -2.46
CA LEU A 295 -6.86 16.52 -3.23
C LEU A 295 -5.86 17.17 -4.18
N ALA A 296 -4.67 16.57 -4.25
CA ALA A 296 -3.62 17.01 -5.17
C ALA A 296 -2.86 15.81 -5.75
N SER A 297 -2.50 15.90 -7.03
CA SER A 297 -1.52 14.98 -7.64
C SER A 297 -0.50 15.72 -8.49
N GLY A 298 0.69 15.14 -8.60
CA GLY A 298 1.81 15.77 -9.28
C GLY A 298 3.06 14.89 -9.30
N PHE A 299 4.19 15.53 -9.60
CA PHE A 299 5.49 14.89 -9.63
C PHE A 299 6.24 15.15 -8.32
N THR A 300 7.17 14.27 -7.99
CA THR A 300 8.11 14.46 -6.89
C THR A 300 9.50 14.79 -7.44
N ASN A 301 10.36 15.32 -6.58
CA ASN A 301 11.79 15.47 -6.81
C ASN A 301 12.58 14.71 -5.72
N THR A 302 13.86 15.04 -5.53
CA THR A 302 14.69 14.44 -4.47
C THR A 302 14.28 14.87 -3.06
N ASP A 303 13.69 16.05 -2.94
CA ASP A 303 13.47 16.76 -1.67
C ASP A 303 12.03 16.61 -1.17
N GLY A 304 11.06 16.40 -2.06
CA GLY A 304 9.66 16.32 -1.70
C GLY A 304 8.70 16.30 -2.88
N LEU A 305 7.48 16.77 -2.60
CA LEU A 305 6.42 16.97 -3.57
C LEU A 305 6.68 18.29 -4.30
N ASN A 306 6.68 18.27 -5.63
CA ASN A 306 6.68 19.51 -6.41
C ASN A 306 5.28 20.16 -6.34
N GLN A 307 5.17 21.35 -6.91
CA GLN A 307 3.87 21.97 -7.15
C GLN A 307 2.94 21.01 -7.89
N HIS A 308 1.73 20.84 -7.34
CA HIS A 308 0.71 19.97 -7.90
C HIS A 308 0.33 20.37 -9.33
N LYS A 309 0.06 19.39 -10.19
CA LYS A 309 -0.51 19.64 -11.53
C LYS A 309 -2.02 19.61 -11.53
N HIS A 310 -2.59 18.78 -10.66
CA HIS A 310 -4.02 18.52 -10.58
C HIS A 310 -4.50 18.78 -9.16
N THR A 311 -5.59 19.54 -9.00
CA THR A 311 -6.18 19.80 -7.68
C THR A 311 -7.70 19.81 -7.65
N PHE A 312 -8.23 19.48 -6.49
CA PHE A 312 -9.63 19.57 -6.15
C PHE A 312 -9.81 19.99 -4.68
N VAL A 313 -10.86 20.77 -4.41
CA VAL A 313 -11.24 21.20 -3.06
C VAL A 313 -12.68 20.79 -2.82
N SER A 314 -12.92 20.01 -1.76
CA SER A 314 -14.28 19.60 -1.39
C SER A 314 -15.07 20.74 -0.74
N SER A 315 -16.38 20.54 -0.53
CA SER A 315 -17.10 21.30 0.48
C SER A 315 -16.68 20.86 1.90
N PRO A 316 -16.84 21.71 2.94
CA PRO A 316 -16.46 21.36 4.30
C PRO A 316 -17.38 20.27 4.86
N ARG A 317 -16.81 19.27 5.52
CA ARG A 317 -17.55 18.09 6.01
C ARG A 317 -16.95 17.47 7.26
N LEU A 318 -17.80 16.84 8.07
CA LEU A 318 -17.35 15.92 9.11
C LEU A 318 -16.80 14.63 8.47
N LEU A 319 -15.80 14.01 9.09
CA LEU A 319 -15.20 12.77 8.55
C LEU A 319 -15.89 11.50 9.04
N ALA A 320 -16.29 11.43 10.31
CA ALA A 320 -17.41 10.55 10.63
C ALA A 320 -18.62 11.21 10.00
N GLY A 321 -19.35 10.49 9.14
CA GLY A 321 -20.60 10.98 8.60
C GLY A 321 -21.47 11.52 9.73
N ASP A 322 -22.37 12.42 9.40
CA ASP A 322 -23.47 12.74 10.28
C ASP A 322 -24.29 11.43 10.46
N ASP A 323 -23.91 10.62 11.46
CA ASP A 323 -24.56 9.35 11.85
C ASP A 323 -26.03 9.58 12.28
N SER A 324 -26.55 10.81 12.13
CA SER A 324 -27.93 11.19 12.38
C SER A 324 -28.84 11.21 11.14
N ALA A 325 -28.34 10.92 9.92
CA ALA A 325 -29.14 10.98 8.69
C ALA A 325 -29.61 9.61 8.11
N VAL A 326 -29.84 8.61 8.97
CA VAL A 326 -30.80 7.52 8.66
C VAL A 326 -31.87 7.47 9.76
N ARG A 327 -32.52 8.61 10.00
CA ARG A 327 -33.90 8.61 10.46
C ARG A 327 -34.76 8.78 9.22
N TRP A 328 -35.44 7.72 8.82
CA TRP A 328 -36.48 7.75 7.80
C TRP A 328 -37.68 8.56 8.33
N ASP A 329 -37.56 9.88 8.34
CA ASP A 329 -38.72 10.74 8.50
C ASP A 329 -39.32 10.95 7.11
N LEU A 330 -40.42 10.23 6.89
CA LEU A 330 -41.42 10.52 5.86
C LEU A 330 -41.67 12.03 5.80
N ALA A 331 -41.39 12.69 4.68
CA ALA A 331 -42.39 13.44 3.92
C ALA A 331 -41.81 14.26 2.74
N ILE A 332 -42.62 14.31 1.68
CA ILE A 332 -42.76 15.30 0.59
C ILE A 332 -41.69 15.29 -0.50
N ALA A 333 -42.05 14.63 -1.60
CA ALA A 333 -41.49 14.85 -2.92
C ALA A 333 -41.69 16.33 -3.33
N ASP A 334 -40.59 17.03 -3.62
CA ASP A 334 -40.61 18.24 -4.45
C ASP A 334 -40.17 17.84 -5.87
N GLU A 335 -41.00 18.21 -6.84
CA GLU A 335 -41.16 17.60 -8.16
C GLU A 335 -40.21 18.14 -9.25
N SER A 336 -39.11 18.83 -8.91
CA SER A 336 -38.46 19.71 -9.90
C SER A 336 -37.11 19.26 -10.51
N LYS A 337 -36.49 18.13 -10.14
CA LYS A 337 -35.23 17.68 -10.80
C LYS A 337 -35.15 16.17 -11.01
N ARG A 338 -35.80 15.69 -12.07
CA ARG A 338 -35.50 14.39 -12.69
C ARG A 338 -34.17 14.50 -13.42
N TYR A 339 -33.21 13.62 -13.12
CA TYR A 339 -32.57 12.69 -14.06
C TYR A 339 -31.57 11.82 -13.26
N CYS A 340 -32.07 10.70 -12.75
CA CYS A 340 -31.26 9.51 -12.51
C CYS A 340 -31.37 8.65 -13.78
N TRP A 341 -30.26 8.24 -14.36
CA TRP A 341 -30.24 7.10 -15.27
C TRP A 341 -29.35 6.02 -14.67
N SER A 342 -29.99 4.96 -14.17
CA SER A 342 -29.40 3.63 -14.11
C SER A 342 -29.96 2.83 -15.30
N SER A 343 -29.11 2.04 -15.94
CA SER A 343 -29.60 0.87 -16.66
C SER A 343 -28.52 -0.20 -16.67
N SER A 344 -28.76 -1.25 -15.88
CA SER A 344 -28.31 -2.61 -16.18
C SER A 344 -29.54 -3.38 -16.67
N ALA A 345 -29.40 -4.03 -17.83
CA ALA A 345 -30.27 -5.12 -18.25
C ALA A 345 -29.48 -6.05 -19.18
N VAL A 346 -29.44 -7.33 -18.80
CA VAL A 346 -29.06 -8.48 -19.63
C VAL A 346 -30.36 -9.11 -20.13
N GLN A 347 -30.52 -9.36 -21.43
CA GLN A 347 -30.77 -10.70 -22.00
C GLN A 347 -30.96 -10.69 -23.54
N GLU A 348 -30.27 -11.66 -24.16
CA GLU A 348 -30.59 -12.50 -25.33
C GLU A 348 -31.22 -11.94 -26.62
N ASN A 349 -30.54 -12.23 -27.73
CA ASN A 349 -31.05 -13.06 -28.82
C ASN A 349 -29.92 -13.95 -29.38
#